data_AF-A0A952BPJ7-F1
#
_entry.id   AF-A0A952BPJ7-F1
#
_cell.length_a   1.000
_cell.length_b   1.000
_cell.length_c   1.000
_cell.angle_alpha   90.00
_cell.angle_beta   90.00
_cell.angle_gamma   90.00
#
_symmetry.space_group_name_H-M   'P 1'
#
loop_
_entity.id
_entity.type
_entity.pdbx_description
1 polymer ?
#
loop_
_entity_poly.entity_id
_entity_poly.type
_entity_poly.pdbx_seq_one_letter_code
_entity_poly.pdbx_strand_id
1 'polypeptide(L)'
;MERWRNLVVGSGFLTSLILAAGSALEASGLTFVSHLDNGRRIYMSGVTAQGQVIQNSHGMEGVGCAMCHGPSGTGGSMHGIAAPNITFAFLTDPRGYEHPTGRKRPAYHEESIKAAIVAGMDSGGNRLHPEMPRWTGLTAKDV
;
A
#
# COMPACT_ATOMS: atom_id res chain seq x y z
N MET A 1 39.83 28.78 81.49
CA MET A 1 40.18 27.38 81.82
C MET A 1 39.03 26.56 81.25
N GLU A 2 39.12 25.69 80.24
CA GLU A 2 40.15 24.76 79.73
C GLU A 2 40.11 24.80 78.18
N ARG A 3 41.22 25.06 77.47
CA ARG A 3 42.10 24.06 76.81
C ARG A 3 41.36 22.86 76.23
N TRP A 4 41.14 22.81 74.91
CA TRP A 4 41.50 21.66 74.06
C TRP A 4 41.91 22.18 72.67
N ARG A 5 42.86 21.46 72.09
CA ARG A 5 43.77 21.86 71.02
C ARG A 5 43.64 20.82 69.91
N ASN A 6 43.89 21.24 68.67
CA ASN A 6 44.37 20.46 67.52
C ASN A 6 43.34 19.88 66.51
N LEU A 7 43.38 20.49 65.32
CA LEU A 7 43.77 19.92 64.02
C LEU A 7 43.02 18.68 63.51
N VAL A 8 42.23 18.87 62.43
CA VAL A 8 42.41 18.08 61.20
C VAL A 8 42.31 19.03 60.00
N VAL A 9 43.35 18.99 59.18
CA VAL A 9 43.53 19.68 57.91
C VAL A 9 42.82 18.88 56.81
N GLY A 10 42.04 19.59 55.99
CA GLY A 10 42.02 19.43 54.53
C GLY A 10 41.34 18.19 53.95
N SER A 11 40.39 18.45 53.05
CA SER A 11 40.54 18.15 51.61
C SER A 11 39.21 17.76 50.99
N GLY A 12 38.88 18.43 49.90
CA GLY A 12 38.23 17.78 48.77
C GLY A 12 36.71 17.68 48.84
N PHE A 13 36.05 18.70 48.31
CA PHE A 13 34.83 18.53 47.54
C PHE A 13 34.97 17.35 46.57
N LEU A 14 33.92 16.54 46.45
CA LEU A 14 33.36 16.07 45.17
C LEU A 14 32.12 15.20 45.46
N THR A 15 30.98 15.88 45.55
CA THR A 15 29.66 15.27 45.42
C THR A 15 29.50 14.76 43.97
N SER A 16 29.76 13.48 43.72
CA SER A 16 29.34 12.84 42.47
C SER A 16 27.86 12.50 42.54
N LEU A 17 27.02 13.49 42.23
CA LEU A 17 25.62 13.27 41.88
C LEU A 17 25.60 12.72 40.45
N ILE A 18 25.47 11.40 40.31
CA ILE A 18 25.32 10.74 39.01
C ILE A 18 23.92 11.08 38.49
N LEU A 19 23.80 12.14 37.70
CA LEU A 19 22.64 12.36 36.83
C LEU A 19 22.72 11.35 35.69
N ALA A 20 22.09 10.19 35.86
CA ALA A 20 21.78 9.31 34.74
C ALA A 20 20.60 9.89 33.94
N ALA A 21 20.85 10.96 33.18
CA ALA A 21 19.96 11.41 32.13
C ALA A 21 20.22 10.57 30.87
N GLY A 22 19.82 9.30 30.91
CA GLY A 22 19.79 8.44 29.74
C GLY A 22 18.55 8.77 28.90
N SER A 23 18.76 9.45 27.78
CA SER A 23 17.73 9.88 26.85
C SER A 23 16.88 8.68 26.38
N ALA A 24 15.59 8.68 26.69
CA ALA A 24 14.63 7.84 25.97
C ALA A 24 14.53 8.39 24.55
N LEU A 25 15.28 7.79 23.63
CA LEU A 25 15.07 8.00 22.21
C LEU A 25 13.79 7.25 21.85
N GLU A 26 12.64 7.90 21.99
CA GLU A 26 11.40 7.40 21.38
C GLU A 26 11.60 7.46 19.86
N ALA A 27 12.01 6.34 19.28
CA ALA A 27 11.85 6.11 17.87
C ALA A 27 10.35 6.04 17.59
N SER A 28 9.74 7.19 17.29
CA SER A 28 8.44 7.24 16.62
C SER A 28 8.60 6.51 15.29
N GLY A 29 8.28 5.22 15.29
CA GLY A 29 8.40 4.34 14.14
C GLY A 29 7.41 4.76 13.08
N LEU A 30 7.80 5.66 12.19
CA LEU A 30 7.19 5.80 10.88
C LEU A 30 7.45 4.49 10.14
N THR A 31 6.52 3.56 10.24
CA THR A 31 6.51 2.36 9.40
C THR A 31 6.20 2.84 7.98
N PHE A 32 7.24 3.00 7.17
CA PHE A 32 7.06 3.23 5.74
C PHE A 32 6.44 1.98 5.13
N VAL A 33 5.16 2.08 4.76
CA VAL A 33 4.48 1.00 4.03
C VAL A 33 5.08 0.96 2.63
N SER A 34 5.55 -0.21 2.21
CA SER A 34 6.08 -0.39 0.86
C SER A 34 4.97 -0.23 -0.18
N HIS A 35 5.31 0.20 -1.40
CA HIS A 35 4.33 0.22 -2.51
C HIS A 35 3.70 -1.15 -2.74
N LEU A 36 4.45 -2.24 -2.51
CA LEU A 36 3.94 -3.60 -2.64
C LEU A 36 2.88 -3.91 -1.58
N ASP A 37 3.11 -3.53 -0.31
CA ASP A 37 2.14 -3.76 0.75
C ASP A 37 0.89 -2.89 0.59
N ASN A 38 1.06 -1.64 0.17
CA ASN A 38 -0.06 -0.76 -0.18
C ASN A 38 -0.86 -1.35 -1.35
N GLY A 39 -0.18 -1.75 -2.44
CA GLY A 39 -0.80 -2.38 -3.59
C GLY A 39 -1.53 -3.67 -3.24
N ARG A 40 -0.97 -4.52 -2.37
CA ARG A 40 -1.64 -5.73 -1.86
C ARG A 40 -2.91 -5.37 -1.07
N ARG A 41 -2.84 -4.37 -0.19
CA ARG A 41 -4.00 -3.93 0.60
C ARG A 41 -5.11 -3.42 -0.31
N ILE A 42 -4.76 -2.53 -1.24
CA ILE A 42 -5.67 -2.00 -2.26
C ILE A 42 -6.30 -3.14 -3.09
N TYR A 43 -5.50 -4.11 -3.52
CA TYR A 43 -5.98 -5.26 -4.28
C TYR A 43 -7.01 -6.09 -3.50
N MET A 44 -6.77 -6.32 -2.22
CA MET A 44 -7.63 -7.15 -1.38
C MET A 44 -8.88 -6.43 -0.90
N SER A 45 -8.77 -5.15 -0.56
CA SER A 45 -9.82 -4.44 0.17
C SER A 45 -10.23 -3.09 -0.43
N GLY A 46 -9.64 -2.63 -1.54
CA GLY A 46 -9.96 -1.33 -2.12
C GLY A 46 -9.68 -0.14 -1.18
N VAL A 47 -8.75 -0.30 -0.23
CA VAL A 47 -8.38 0.73 0.76
C VAL A 47 -6.86 0.90 0.76
N THR A 48 -6.41 2.15 0.74
CA THR A 48 -4.96 2.48 0.80
C THR A 48 -4.39 2.20 2.19
N ALA A 49 -3.06 2.19 2.29
CA ALA A 49 -2.34 2.05 3.54
C ALA A 49 -2.69 3.15 4.56
N GLN A 50 -3.06 4.34 4.07
CA GLN A 50 -3.47 5.50 4.87
C GLN A 50 -4.96 5.44 5.26
N GLY A 51 -5.69 4.40 4.86
CA GLY A 51 -7.10 4.22 5.19
C GLY A 51 -8.08 4.90 4.23
N GLN A 52 -7.61 5.45 3.11
CA GLN A 52 -8.48 6.04 2.11
C GLN A 52 -9.25 4.94 1.36
N VAL A 53 -10.57 5.04 1.36
CA VAL A 53 -11.46 4.15 0.59
C VAL A 53 -11.46 4.58 -0.87
N ILE A 54 -11.08 3.67 -1.76
CA ILE A 54 -11.07 3.93 -3.20
C ILE A 54 -12.51 4.03 -3.71
N GLN A 55 -12.81 5.17 -4.33
CA GLN A 55 -14.09 5.44 -4.96
C GLN A 55 -14.14 4.78 -6.34
N ASN A 56 -15.34 4.45 -6.82
CA ASN A 56 -15.47 3.93 -8.17
C ASN A 56 -16.82 4.24 -8.82
N SER A 57 -16.89 3.97 -10.12
CA SER A 57 -18.03 4.27 -10.98
C SER A 57 -19.33 3.50 -10.69
N HIS A 58 -19.36 2.55 -9.74
CA HIS A 58 -20.52 1.69 -9.48
C HIS A 58 -21.04 1.77 -8.04
N GLY A 59 -20.59 2.74 -7.24
CA GLY A 59 -20.99 2.84 -5.83
C GLY A 59 -20.57 1.62 -5.01
N MET A 60 -19.49 0.95 -5.43
CA MET A 60 -18.90 -0.19 -4.76
C MET A 60 -17.66 0.24 -3.98
N GLU A 61 -17.75 1.34 -3.21
CA GLU A 61 -16.58 1.89 -2.51
C GLU A 61 -15.95 0.84 -1.58
N GLY A 62 -14.62 0.76 -1.56
CA GLY A 62 -13.92 -0.20 -0.69
C GLY A 62 -14.05 -1.65 -1.13
N VAL A 63 -14.41 -1.90 -2.39
CA VAL A 63 -14.31 -3.22 -3.02
C VAL A 63 -12.95 -3.38 -3.67
N GLY A 64 -12.19 -4.38 -3.20
CA GLY A 64 -10.91 -4.77 -3.79
C GLY A 64 -11.07 -5.58 -5.08
N CYS A 65 -10.03 -5.55 -5.92
CA CYS A 65 -9.95 -6.36 -7.14
C CYS A 65 -10.21 -7.85 -6.88
N ALA A 66 -9.74 -8.35 -5.71
CA ALA A 66 -9.86 -9.73 -5.29
C ALA A 66 -11.31 -10.23 -5.19
N MET A 67 -12.28 -9.33 -4.96
CA MET A 67 -13.68 -9.70 -4.82
C MET A 67 -14.24 -10.29 -6.13
N CYS A 68 -13.81 -9.77 -7.28
CA CYS A 68 -14.21 -10.28 -8.60
C CYS A 68 -13.17 -11.26 -9.18
N HIS A 69 -11.89 -10.90 -9.12
CA HIS A 69 -10.81 -11.61 -9.80
C HIS A 69 -10.16 -12.72 -8.95
N GLY A 70 -10.66 -12.93 -7.73
CA GLY A 70 -10.14 -13.88 -6.74
C GLY A 70 -8.89 -13.37 -6.03
N PRO A 71 -8.51 -13.92 -4.86
CA PRO A 71 -7.34 -13.45 -4.09
C PRO A 71 -6.00 -13.61 -4.80
N SER A 72 -5.91 -14.54 -5.75
CA SER A 72 -4.72 -14.81 -6.57
C SER A 72 -4.74 -14.10 -7.93
N GLY A 73 -5.81 -13.39 -8.28
CA GLY A 73 -5.97 -12.74 -9.58
C GLY A 73 -6.13 -13.69 -10.75
N THR A 74 -6.38 -14.97 -10.50
CA THR A 74 -6.54 -15.99 -11.55
C THR A 74 -7.90 -15.92 -12.26
N GLY A 75 -8.79 -15.03 -11.81
CA GLY A 75 -10.14 -14.88 -12.32
C GLY A 75 -11.18 -15.41 -11.32
N GLY A 76 -12.45 -15.14 -11.62
CA GLY A 76 -13.56 -15.47 -10.75
C GLY A 76 -14.90 -15.11 -11.38
N SER A 77 -15.92 -14.93 -10.55
CA SER A 77 -17.24 -14.46 -10.99
C SER A 77 -17.89 -13.64 -9.88
N MET A 78 -18.58 -12.57 -10.26
CA MET A 78 -19.38 -11.75 -9.37
C MET A 78 -20.76 -11.55 -9.97
N HIS A 79 -21.81 -11.90 -9.23
CA HIS A 79 -23.20 -11.80 -9.69
C HIS A 79 -23.43 -12.48 -11.06
N GLY A 80 -22.75 -13.59 -11.32
CA GLY A 80 -22.84 -14.33 -12.58
C GLY A 80 -21.99 -13.77 -13.72
N ILE A 81 -21.28 -12.65 -13.51
CA ILE A 81 -20.39 -12.03 -14.50
C ILE A 81 -18.97 -12.56 -14.29
N ALA A 82 -18.43 -13.23 -15.31
CA ALA A 82 -17.09 -13.78 -15.27
C ALA A 82 -16.02 -12.67 -15.26
N ALA A 83 -15.12 -12.73 -14.29
CA ALA A 83 -13.97 -11.85 -14.18
C ALA A 83 -12.71 -12.57 -14.70
N PRO A 84 -11.94 -11.98 -15.62
CA PRO A 84 -10.80 -12.64 -16.24
C PRO A 84 -9.61 -12.78 -15.29
N ASN A 85 -8.66 -13.63 -15.68
CA ASN A 85 -7.32 -13.68 -15.10
C ASN A 85 -6.61 -12.32 -15.31
N ILE A 86 -6.14 -11.74 -14.21
CA ILE A 86 -5.39 -10.47 -14.16
C ILE A 86 -4.01 -10.65 -13.50
N THR A 87 -3.50 -11.88 -13.40
CA THR A 87 -2.13 -12.11 -12.96
C THR A 87 -1.15 -11.36 -13.85
N PHE A 88 -0.07 -10.84 -13.24
CA PHE A 88 0.93 -10.06 -13.97
C PHE A 88 1.46 -10.83 -15.18
N ALA A 89 1.83 -12.11 -15.00
CA ALA A 89 2.32 -12.96 -16.08
C ALA A 89 1.35 -13.08 -17.27
N PHE A 90 0.04 -13.14 -17.02
CA PHE A 90 -0.97 -13.19 -18.07
C PHE A 90 -1.20 -11.82 -18.72
N LEU A 91 -1.21 -10.75 -17.93
CA LEU A 91 -1.37 -9.39 -18.44
C LEU A 91 -0.17 -8.95 -19.29
N THR A 92 1.04 -9.34 -18.92
CA THR A 92 2.26 -8.90 -19.61
C THR A 92 2.83 -9.92 -20.60
N ASP A 93 2.07 -10.97 -20.95
CA ASP A 93 2.53 -11.93 -21.97
C ASP A 93 2.78 -11.19 -23.30
N PRO A 94 4.01 -11.24 -23.86
CA PRO A 94 4.37 -10.51 -25.07
C PRO A 94 3.58 -10.95 -26.31
N ARG A 95 2.97 -12.14 -26.29
CA ARG A 95 2.09 -12.63 -27.37
C ARG A 95 0.74 -11.92 -27.39
N GLY A 96 0.42 -11.14 -26.35
CA GLY A 96 -0.89 -10.53 -26.17
C GLY A 96 -1.97 -11.56 -25.81
N TYR A 97 -3.22 -11.20 -26.00
CA TYR A 97 -4.35 -12.09 -25.73
C TYR A 97 -5.49 -11.84 -26.70
N GLU A 98 -6.13 -12.93 -27.12
CA GLU A 98 -7.36 -12.94 -27.90
C GLU A 98 -8.48 -13.51 -27.04
N HIS A 99 -9.49 -12.67 -26.77
CA HIS A 99 -10.68 -13.06 -26.05
C HIS A 99 -11.51 -14.04 -26.89
N PRO A 100 -12.31 -14.92 -26.26
CA PRO A 100 -13.24 -15.80 -26.96
C PRO A 100 -14.22 -15.07 -27.89
N THR A 101 -14.46 -13.78 -27.65
CA THR A 101 -15.28 -12.90 -28.49
C THR A 101 -14.55 -12.38 -29.74
N GLY A 102 -13.30 -12.80 -29.99
CA GLY A 102 -12.45 -12.34 -31.10
C GLY A 102 -11.72 -11.01 -30.83
N ARG A 103 -12.01 -10.34 -29.71
CA ARG A 103 -11.34 -9.10 -29.31
C ARG A 103 -9.88 -9.36 -28.94
N LYS A 104 -8.94 -8.59 -29.48
CA LYS A 104 -7.50 -8.76 -29.24
C LYS A 104 -6.92 -7.58 -28.47
N ARG A 105 -5.89 -7.85 -27.67
CA ARG A 105 -5.07 -6.82 -27.01
C ARG A 105 -3.60 -7.25 -26.95
N PRO A 106 -2.64 -6.31 -27.08
CA PRO A 106 -1.21 -6.58 -26.86
C PRO A 106 -0.89 -6.77 -25.36
N ALA A 107 0.37 -7.05 -25.03
CA ALA A 107 0.82 -7.06 -23.63
C ALA A 107 0.45 -5.75 -22.92
N TYR A 108 0.06 -5.85 -21.65
CA TYR A 108 -0.06 -4.67 -20.81
C TYR A 108 1.32 -4.17 -20.41
N HIS A 109 1.45 -2.85 -20.38
CA HIS A 109 2.50 -2.10 -19.69
C HIS A 109 1.86 -1.18 -18.64
N GLU A 110 2.68 -0.52 -17.82
CA GLU A 110 2.23 0.28 -16.67
C GLU A 110 1.10 1.27 -17.04
N GLU A 111 1.30 2.11 -18.05
CA GLU A 111 0.28 3.09 -18.48
C GLU A 111 -1.03 2.44 -18.95
N SER A 112 -0.95 1.30 -19.65
CA SER A 112 -2.16 0.58 -20.07
C SER A 112 -2.89 -0.09 -18.89
N ILE A 113 -2.18 -0.48 -17.83
CA ILE A 113 -2.79 -0.99 -16.60
C ILE A 113 -3.52 0.15 -15.88
N LYS A 114 -2.88 1.32 -15.78
CA LYS A 114 -3.54 2.53 -15.26
C LYS A 114 -4.80 2.84 -16.06
N ALA A 115 -4.71 2.86 -17.39
CA ALA A 115 -5.86 3.08 -18.28
C ALA A 115 -6.98 2.05 -18.09
N ALA A 116 -6.66 0.78 -17.88
CA ALA A 116 -7.66 -0.26 -17.59
C ALA A 116 -8.40 0.00 -16.28
N ILE A 117 -7.70 0.48 -15.25
CA ILE A 117 -8.27 0.72 -13.92
C ILE A 117 -9.08 2.02 -13.88
N VAL A 118 -8.60 3.11 -14.50
CA VAL A 118 -9.23 4.43 -14.38
C VAL A 118 -10.18 4.77 -15.52
N ALA A 119 -9.84 4.36 -16.75
CA ALA A 119 -10.65 4.64 -17.94
C ALA A 119 -11.44 3.42 -18.41
N GLY A 120 -11.07 2.22 -17.95
CA GLY A 120 -11.67 0.98 -18.42
C GLY A 120 -11.37 0.67 -19.88
N MET A 121 -10.13 0.91 -20.29
CA MET A 121 -9.61 0.59 -21.62
C MET A 121 -8.45 -0.40 -21.48
N ASP A 122 -8.48 -1.50 -22.25
CA ASP A 122 -7.33 -2.41 -22.29
C ASP A 122 -6.15 -1.84 -23.10
N SER A 123 -5.03 -2.56 -23.10
CA SER A 123 -3.82 -2.21 -23.84
C SER A 123 -3.99 -2.14 -25.37
N GLY A 124 -5.11 -2.64 -25.91
CA GLY A 124 -5.47 -2.53 -27.33
C GLY A 124 -6.43 -1.38 -27.61
N GLY A 125 -6.80 -0.59 -26.60
CA GLY A 125 -7.78 0.50 -26.70
C GLY A 125 -9.23 0.02 -26.67
N ASN A 126 -9.49 -1.26 -26.39
CA ASN A 126 -10.85 -1.75 -26.31
C ASN A 126 -11.48 -1.45 -24.95
N ARG A 127 -12.78 -1.14 -24.93
CA ARG A 127 -13.54 -0.98 -23.69
C ARG A 127 -13.62 -2.28 -22.90
N LEU A 128 -13.36 -2.20 -21.59
CA LEU A 128 -13.62 -3.27 -20.64
C LEU A 128 -15.12 -3.38 -20.35
N HIS A 129 -15.54 -4.55 -19.86
CA HIS A 129 -16.93 -4.82 -19.50
C HIS A 129 -17.49 -3.68 -18.62
N PRO A 130 -18.74 -3.21 -18.85
CA PRO A 130 -19.31 -2.10 -18.10
C PRO A 130 -19.24 -2.33 -16.59
N GLU A 131 -19.55 -3.55 -16.13
CA GLU A 131 -19.52 -3.92 -14.71
C GLU A 131 -18.15 -3.78 -14.03
N MET A 132 -17.05 -3.78 -14.78
CA MET A 132 -15.73 -3.59 -14.17
C MET A 132 -15.64 -2.15 -13.62
N PRO A 133 -15.49 -1.93 -12.31
CA PRO A 133 -15.49 -0.59 -11.75
C PRO A 133 -14.29 0.22 -12.21
N ARG A 134 -14.49 1.51 -12.52
CA ARG A 134 -13.41 2.47 -12.81
C ARG A 134 -13.09 3.22 -11.54
N TRP A 135 -11.83 3.19 -11.11
CA TRP A 135 -11.40 3.88 -9.90
C TRP A 135 -11.31 5.39 -10.10
N THR A 136 -11.71 6.13 -9.07
CA THR A 136 -11.69 7.59 -9.03
C THR A 136 -11.12 8.08 -7.69
N GLY A 137 -10.76 9.35 -7.62
CA GLY A 137 -10.30 9.97 -6.37
C GLY A 137 -8.92 9.52 -5.88
N LEU A 138 -8.10 8.91 -6.75
CA LEU A 138 -6.69 8.60 -6.45
C LEU A 138 -5.77 9.72 -6.94
N THR A 139 -4.75 10.01 -6.16
CA THR A 139 -3.64 10.92 -6.49
C THR A 139 -2.34 10.15 -6.64
N ALA A 140 -1.29 10.80 -7.17
CA ALA A 140 0.05 10.19 -7.27
C ALA A 140 0.68 9.83 -5.91
N LYS A 141 0.12 10.29 -4.78
CA LYS A 141 0.57 9.90 -3.44
C LYS A 141 -0.04 8.58 -2.98
N ASP A 142 -1.11 8.13 -3.63
CA ASP A 142 -1.89 6.96 -3.24
C ASP A 142 -1.44 5.67 -3.95
N VAL A 143 -0.66 5.81 -5.04
CA VAL A 143 -0.18 4.73 -5.93
C VAL A 143 1.33 4.79 -6.14
#